data_AF-A0A180GZ80-F1
#
_entry.id   AF-A0A180GZ80-F1
#
_cell.length_a   1.000
_cell.length_b   1.000
_cell.length_c   1.000
_cell.angle_alpha   90.00
_cell.angle_beta   90.00
_cell.angle_gamma   90.00
#
_symmetry.space_group_name_H-M   'P 1'
#
loop_
_entity.id
_entity.type
_entity.pdbx_description
1 polymer ?
#
loop_
_entity_poly.entity_id
_entity_poly.type
_entity_poly.pdbx_seq_one_letter_code
_entity_poly.pdbx_strand_id
1 'polypeptide(L)'
;MPRPLNELRERLEIEDLQWIMFRNRVDKLNQAFWETQSTRFEALEQAQKDSVLLAQIDHNTQRLPPAWLVEQSERFMRYNRRWWSLQPALLKGGWLAQVRNLRWKLACWRYSILP
;
A
#
# COMPACT_ATOMS: atom_id res chain seq x y z
N MET A 1 15.60 -11.07 32.79
CA MET A 1 14.87 -12.09 32.01
C MET A 1 15.80 -13.26 31.72
N PRO A 2 15.32 -14.51 31.71
CA PRO A 2 16.12 -15.67 31.33
C PRO A 2 16.68 -15.49 29.91
N ARG A 3 17.94 -15.91 29.68
CA ARG A 3 18.62 -15.79 28.37
C ARG A 3 17.77 -16.27 27.18
N PRO A 4 17.08 -17.43 27.24
CA PRO A 4 16.25 -17.91 26.14
C PRO A 4 15.03 -17.02 25.85
N LEU A 5 14.53 -16.32 26.86
CA LEU A 5 13.39 -15.41 26.76
C LEU A 5 13.80 -14.11 26.04
N ASN A 6 15.02 -13.62 26.30
CA ASN A 6 15.61 -12.50 25.56
C ASN A 6 15.87 -12.87 24.09
N GLU A 7 16.45 -14.03 23.81
CA GLU A 7 16.68 -14.49 22.44
C GLU A 7 15.38 -14.64 21.65
N LEU A 8 14.30 -15.15 22.28
CA LEU A 8 12.99 -15.22 21.66
C LEU A 8 12.46 -13.81 21.35
N ARG A 9 12.59 -12.87 22.29
CA ARG A 9 12.14 -11.50 22.11
C ARG A 9 12.84 -10.84 20.91
N GLU A 10 14.16 -10.93 20.83
CA GLU A 10 14.93 -10.38 19.71
C GLU A 10 14.49 -10.96 18.37
N ARG A 11 14.26 -12.28 18.29
CA ARG A 11 13.75 -12.91 17.07
C ARG A 11 12.37 -12.39 16.67
N LEU A 12 11.46 -12.26 17.62
CA LEU A 12 10.11 -11.73 17.37
C LEU A 12 10.14 -10.25 16.96
N GLU A 13 11.06 -9.46 17.52
CA GLU A 13 11.28 -8.06 17.13
C GLU A 13 11.79 -7.94 15.69
N ILE A 14 12.72 -8.81 15.26
CA ILE A 14 13.18 -8.86 13.87
C ILE A 14 12.04 -9.21 12.92
N GLU A 15 11.21 -10.21 13.26
CA GLU A 15 10.02 -10.56 12.48
C GLU A 15 9.04 -9.37 12.36
N ASP A 16 8.92 -8.56 13.42
CA ASP A 16 8.06 -7.37 13.39
C ASP A 16 8.61 -6.24 12.52
N LEU A 17 9.92 -6.00 12.61
CA LEU A 17 10.60 -5.03 11.75
C LEU A 17 10.46 -5.40 10.26
N GLN A 18 10.64 -6.66 9.90
CA GLN A 18 10.44 -7.13 8.52
C GLN A 18 9.01 -6.86 8.04
N TRP A 19 8.03 -7.07 8.91
CA TRP A 19 6.63 -6.80 8.60
C TRP A 19 6.33 -5.31 8.42
N ILE A 20 6.85 -4.46 9.30
CA ILE A 20 6.73 -2.99 9.20
C ILE A 20 7.36 -2.51 7.89
N MET A 21 8.56 -2.99 7.57
CA MET A 21 9.25 -2.63 6.33
C MET A 21 8.46 -3.05 5.09
N PHE A 22 7.84 -4.25 5.11
CA PHE A 22 6.98 -4.70 4.03
C PHE A 22 5.76 -3.78 3.85
N ARG A 23 5.03 -3.47 4.93
CA ARG A 23 3.88 -2.55 4.88
C ARG A 23 4.27 -1.17 4.33
N ASN A 24 5.35 -0.59 4.83
CA ASN A 24 5.85 0.70 4.35
C ASN A 24 6.17 0.69 2.85
N ARG A 25 6.68 -0.43 2.31
CA ARG A 25 6.93 -0.56 0.86
C ARG A 25 5.62 -0.62 0.06
N VAL A 26 4.61 -1.31 0.60
CA VAL A 26 3.28 -1.40 -0.01
C VAL A 26 2.59 -0.04 0.01
N ASP A 27 2.63 0.67 1.13
CA ASP A 27 2.03 2.00 1.28
C ASP A 27 2.67 3.00 0.33
N LYS A 28 4.01 2.99 0.20
CA LYS A 28 4.73 3.81 -0.79
C LYS A 28 4.31 3.51 -2.23
N LEU A 29 4.07 2.24 -2.56
CA LEU A 29 3.59 1.86 -3.89
C LEU A 29 2.19 2.45 -4.16
N ASN A 30 1.30 2.35 -3.18
CA ASN A 30 -0.05 2.89 -3.27
C ASN A 30 -0.03 4.43 -3.37
N GLN A 31 0.70 5.08 -2.48
CA GLN A 31 0.89 6.53 -2.47
C GLN A 31 1.43 7.05 -3.80
N ALA A 32 2.54 6.50 -4.30
CA ALA A 32 3.15 6.95 -5.54
C ALA A 32 2.21 6.84 -6.74
N PHE A 33 1.38 5.78 -6.79
CA PHE A 33 0.38 5.64 -7.85
C PHE A 33 -0.69 6.73 -7.76
N TRP A 34 -1.31 6.92 -6.60
CA TRP A 34 -2.38 7.91 -6.44
C TRP A 34 -1.90 9.34 -6.57
N GLU A 35 -0.72 9.69 -6.07
CA GLU A 35 -0.11 11.00 -6.29
C GLU A 35 0.08 11.27 -7.78
N THR A 36 0.64 10.31 -8.52
CA THR A 36 0.83 10.44 -9.97
C THR A 36 -0.51 10.61 -10.69
N GLN A 37 -1.56 9.90 -10.26
CA GLN A 37 -2.89 10.02 -10.86
C GLN A 37 -3.55 11.36 -10.54
N SER A 38 -3.45 11.85 -9.30
CA SER A 38 -3.95 13.17 -8.91
C SER A 38 -3.29 14.27 -9.72
N THR A 39 -1.96 14.30 -9.82
CA THR A 39 -1.25 15.32 -10.62
C THR A 39 -1.65 15.29 -12.09
N ARG A 40 -1.84 14.09 -12.66
CA ARG A 40 -2.29 13.94 -14.05
C ARG A 40 -3.71 14.43 -14.25
N PHE A 41 -4.59 14.16 -13.29
CA PHE A 41 -5.96 14.64 -13.32
C PHE A 41 -6.02 16.16 -13.21
N GLU A 42 -5.29 16.75 -12.27
CA GLU A 42 -5.16 18.21 -12.12
C GLU A 42 -4.65 18.88 -13.41
N ALA A 43 -3.64 18.29 -14.07
CA ALA A 43 -3.13 18.81 -15.33
C ALA A 43 -4.18 18.78 -16.46
N LEU A 44 -5.03 17.74 -16.51
CA LEU A 44 -6.13 17.66 -17.48
C LEU A 44 -7.24 18.64 -17.15
N GLU A 45 -7.57 18.78 -15.87
CA GLU A 45 -8.58 19.75 -15.42
C GLU A 45 -8.14 21.17 -15.78
N GLN A 46 -6.86 21.50 -15.57
CA GLN A 46 -6.29 22.80 -15.97
C GLN A 46 -6.31 22.97 -17.49
N ALA A 47 -5.84 21.98 -18.26
CA ALA A 47 -5.88 22.04 -19.73
C ALA A 47 -7.33 22.17 -20.25
N GLN A 48 -8.30 21.54 -19.58
CA GLN A 48 -9.70 21.69 -19.91
C GLN A 48 -10.19 23.10 -19.60
N LYS A 49 -9.90 23.65 -18.41
CA LYS A 49 -10.24 25.05 -18.06
C LYS A 49 -9.66 26.05 -19.05
N ASP A 50 -8.39 25.89 -19.41
CA ASP A 50 -7.71 26.72 -20.40
C ASP A 50 -8.37 26.58 -21.78
N SER A 51 -8.76 25.36 -22.16
CA SER A 51 -9.47 25.12 -23.42
C SER A 51 -10.91 25.65 -23.42
N VAL A 52 -11.65 25.66 -22.30
CA VAL A 52 -12.98 26.28 -22.19
C VAL A 52 -12.86 27.80 -22.33
N LEU A 53 -11.86 28.41 -21.67
CA LEU A 53 -11.57 29.84 -21.79
C LEU A 53 -11.28 30.24 -23.25
N LEU A 54 -10.60 29.37 -24.01
CA LEU A 54 -10.34 29.57 -25.44
C LEU A 54 -11.55 29.20 -26.33
N ALA A 55 -12.33 28.19 -25.96
CA ALA A 55 -13.48 27.65 -26.70
C ALA A 55 -14.81 28.37 -26.42
N GLN A 56 -14.84 29.41 -25.59
CA GLN A 56 -15.93 30.39 -25.59
C GLN A 56 -16.14 31.06 -26.97
N ILE A 57 -15.23 30.81 -27.92
CA ILE A 57 -15.30 31.19 -29.33
C ILE A 57 -15.86 30.07 -30.24
N ASP A 58 -15.87 28.79 -29.84
CA ASP A 58 -16.37 27.68 -30.69
C ASP A 58 -16.99 26.52 -29.88
N HIS A 59 -18.29 26.27 -30.11
CA HIS A 59 -19.18 25.49 -29.24
C HIS A 59 -19.08 23.95 -29.38
N ASN A 60 -17.94 23.39 -29.82
CA ASN A 60 -17.82 21.95 -30.05
C ASN A 60 -17.24 21.18 -28.86
N THR A 61 -18.17 20.52 -28.17
CA THR A 61 -18.10 19.47 -27.14
C THR A 61 -16.71 18.87 -26.84
N GLN A 62 -16.20 19.20 -25.66
CA GLN A 62 -15.01 18.60 -25.04
C GLN A 62 -15.25 17.12 -24.70
N ARG A 63 -14.72 16.21 -25.52
CA ARG A 63 -14.57 14.79 -25.16
C ARG A 63 -13.10 14.55 -24.80
N LEU A 64 -12.87 13.81 -23.71
CA LEU A 64 -11.54 13.31 -23.37
C LEU A 64 -10.98 12.50 -24.56
N PRO A 65 -9.71 12.69 -24.96
CA PRO A 65 -9.14 11.96 -26.07
C PRO A 65 -9.21 10.45 -25.83
N PRO A 66 -9.70 9.64 -26.79
CA PRO A 66 -9.82 8.19 -26.61
C PRO A 66 -8.47 7.50 -26.30
N ALA A 67 -7.36 8.03 -26.83
CA ALA A 67 -6.01 7.54 -26.51
C ALA A 67 -5.66 7.68 -25.01
N TRP A 68 -6.13 8.73 -24.35
CA TRP A 68 -5.89 8.95 -22.93
C TRP A 68 -6.63 7.91 -22.07
N LEU A 69 -7.87 7.59 -22.43
CA LEU A 69 -8.67 6.57 -21.73
C LEU A 69 -8.01 5.19 -21.81
N VAL A 70 -7.46 4.84 -22.99
CA VAL A 70 -6.72 3.59 -23.18
C VAL A 70 -5.47 3.56 -22.30
N GLU A 71 -4.64 4.62 -22.33
CA GLU A 71 -3.42 4.69 -21.50
C GLU A 71 -3.74 4.54 -20.00
N GLN A 72 -4.81 5.19 -19.53
CA GLN A 72 -5.21 5.08 -18.13
C GLN A 72 -5.70 3.68 -17.78
N SER A 73 -6.52 3.07 -18.65
CA SER A 73 -7.00 1.70 -18.43
C SER A 73 -5.84 0.72 -18.22
N GLU A 74 -4.78 0.80 -19.05
CA GLU A 74 -3.60 -0.04 -18.93
C GLU A 74 -2.79 0.23 -17.65
N ARG A 75 -2.71 1.50 -17.23
CA ARG A 75 -2.04 1.88 -15.96
C ARG A 75 -2.80 1.33 -14.76
N PHE A 76 -4.12 1.46 -14.74
CA PHE A 76 -4.96 0.89 -13.69
C PHE A 76 -4.90 -0.64 -13.67
N MET A 77 -4.89 -1.31 -14.83
CA MET A 77 -4.71 -2.76 -14.90
C MET A 77 -3.37 -3.21 -14.31
N ARG A 78 -2.27 -2.53 -14.66
CA ARG A 78 -0.94 -2.83 -14.12
C ARG A 78 -0.86 -2.60 -12.62
N TYR A 79 -1.39 -1.47 -12.15
CA TYR A 79 -1.47 -1.16 -10.73
C TYR A 79 -2.31 -2.19 -9.97
N ASN A 80 -3.53 -2.48 -10.43
CA ASN A 80 -4.43 -3.44 -9.81
C ASN A 80 -3.80 -4.82 -9.74
N ARG A 81 -3.17 -5.30 -10.83
CA ARG A 81 -2.48 -6.59 -10.82
C ARG A 81 -1.41 -6.66 -9.73
N ARG A 82 -0.61 -5.60 -9.60
CA ARG A 82 0.45 -5.53 -8.57
C ARG A 82 -0.14 -5.41 -7.17
N TRP A 83 -1.15 -4.57 -6.98
CA TRP A 83 -1.88 -4.41 -5.72
C TRP A 83 -2.51 -5.72 -5.24
N TRP A 84 -3.25 -6.40 -6.12
CA TRP A 84 -3.91 -7.67 -5.81
C TRP A 84 -2.90 -8.79 -5.50
N SER A 85 -1.73 -8.79 -6.13
CA SER A 85 -0.69 -9.77 -5.81
C SER A 85 -0.13 -9.62 -4.38
N LEU A 86 -0.26 -8.43 -3.78
CA LEU A 86 0.22 -8.11 -2.44
C LEU A 86 -0.83 -8.35 -1.34
N GLN A 87 -2.12 -8.39 -1.70
CA GLN A 87 -3.23 -8.57 -0.76
C GLN A 87 -3.12 -9.83 0.12
N PRO A 88 -2.76 -11.02 -0.40
CA PRO A 88 -2.61 -12.20 0.44
C PRO A 88 -1.54 -12.03 1.53
N ALA A 89 -0.42 -11.39 1.19
CA ALA A 89 0.65 -11.12 2.15
C ALA A 89 0.22 -10.09 3.21
N LEU A 90 -0.52 -9.05 2.80
CA LEU A 90 -1.14 -8.06 3.70
C LEU A 90 -2.05 -8.71 4.75
N LEU A 91 -2.95 -9.58 4.30
CA LEU A 91 -3.87 -10.32 5.17
C LEU A 91 -3.10 -11.29 6.09
N LYS A 92 -2.09 -11.99 5.55
CA LYS A 92 -1.28 -12.95 6.32
C LYS A 92 -0.53 -12.28 7.47
N GLY A 93 -0.03 -11.06 7.31
CA GLY A 93 0.72 -10.40 8.37
C GLY A 93 -0.11 -10.05 9.61
N GLY A 94 -1.40 -9.76 9.46
CA GLY A 94 -2.30 -9.59 10.60
C GLY A 94 -2.43 -10.87 11.44
N TRP A 95 -2.55 -12.02 10.77
CA TRP A 95 -2.58 -13.32 11.43
C TRP A 95 -1.23 -13.66 12.09
N LEU A 96 -0.12 -13.42 11.40
CA LEU A 96 1.23 -13.65 11.96
C LEU A 96 1.49 -12.79 13.19
N ALA A 97 0.99 -11.55 13.24
CA ALA A 97 1.11 -10.70 14.43
C ALA A 97 0.44 -11.32 15.67
N GLN A 98 -0.75 -11.89 15.51
CA GLN A 98 -1.45 -12.60 16.58
C GLN A 98 -0.68 -13.85 17.03
N VAL A 99 -0.17 -14.63 16.08
CA VAL A 99 0.64 -15.82 16.36
C VAL A 99 1.90 -15.46 17.15
N ARG A 100 2.62 -14.39 16.78
CA ARG A 100 3.81 -13.93 17.52
C ARG A 100 3.47 -13.51 18.95
N ASN A 101 2.38 -12.76 19.14
CA ASN A 101 1.94 -12.33 20.47
C ASN A 101 1.57 -13.55 21.35
N LEU A 102 0.89 -14.55 20.78
CA LEU A 102 0.60 -15.81 21.47
C LEU A 102 1.89 -16.56 21.83
N ARG A 103 2.86 -16.68 20.92
CA ARG A 103 4.17 -17.30 21.19
C ARG A 103 4.89 -16.61 22.35
N TRP A 104 4.87 -15.28 22.39
CA TRP A 104 5.45 -14.51 23.49
C TRP A 104 4.75 -14.79 24.82
N LYS A 105 3.41 -14.68 24.85
CA LYS A 105 2.62 -14.95 26.07
C LYS A 105 2.84 -16.36 26.60
N LEU A 106 2.84 -17.36 25.73
CA LEU A 106 3.10 -18.76 26.09
C LEU A 106 4.51 -18.96 26.65
N ALA A 107 5.52 -18.29 26.08
CA ALA A 107 6.88 -18.35 26.60
C ALA A 107 6.98 -17.72 27.99
N CYS A 108 6.43 -16.53 28.18
CA CYS A 108 6.36 -15.88 29.49
C CYS A 108 5.63 -16.75 30.52
N TRP A 109 4.49 -17.34 30.14
CA TRP A 109 3.73 -18.25 31.01
C TRP A 109 4.53 -19.48 31.40
N ARG A 110 5.20 -20.13 30.44
CA ARG A 110 6.05 -21.31 30.69
C ARG A 110 7.17 -21.00 31.69
N TYR A 111 7.83 -19.84 31.55
CA TYR A 111 8.89 -19.39 32.46
C TYR A 111 8.37 -18.85 33.80
N SER A 112 7.07 -18.56 33.93
CA SER A 112 6.46 -18.19 35.20
C SER A 112 6.07 -19.39 36.07
N ILE A 113 5.91 -20.57 35.44
CA ILE A 113 5.49 -21.82 36.11
C ILE A 113 6.67 -22.74 36.41
N LEU A 114 7.70 -22.72 35.55
CA LEU A 114 8.95 -23.42 35.79
C LEU A 114 9.89 -22.47 36.56
N PRO A 115 10.16 -22.70 37.86
CA PRO A 115 11.09 -21.88 38.64
C PRO A 115 12.53 -21.95 38.11
#